data_AF-A0A7Z9ZEB1-F1
#
_entry.id   AF-A0A7Z9ZEB1-F1
#
_cell.length_a   1.000
_cell.length_b   1.000
_cell.length_c   1.000
_cell.angle_alpha   90.00
_cell.angle_beta   90.00
_cell.angle_gamma   90.00
#
_symmetry.space_group_name_H-M   'P 1'
#
loop_
_entity.id
_entity.type
_entity.pdbx_description
1 polymer ?
#
loop_
_entity_poly.entity_id
_entity_poly.type
_entity_poly.pdbx_seq_one_letter_code
_entity_poly.pdbx_strand_id
1 'polypeptide(L)'
;MAERRSVWSRIWGFFWGLIKLILALAVIAALGVGIYYGGLYAYYGLLAPIHSNTNAIRLLQRDLEAARQEFGHELQARDERLAQLEGQLDQLTARQEGIEALEGKLADQGQRIAALEETLAAADEGLTELEARLADLTEEMDELAAEVAAPRTEVVRLRVRTLLLQASSQALKARMRLVQNNPGLAKEELGLMEPTLEAIARLGDEETARELRARLSATLKAIDENPFVASEEMDILWHEINAALGF
;
A
#
# COMPACT_ATOMS: atom_id res chain seq x y z
N MET A 1 -7.04 -150.58 -83.87
CA MET A 1 -5.74 -150.60 -83.15
C MET A 1 -5.48 -149.20 -82.60
N ALA A 2 -4.93 -149.13 -81.38
CA ALA A 2 -5.01 -148.03 -80.42
C ALA A 2 -3.70 -147.21 -80.27
N GLU A 3 -3.88 -145.97 -79.79
CA GLU A 3 -3.06 -145.14 -78.89
C GLU A 3 -1.53 -145.00 -79.05
N ARG A 4 -1.07 -143.74 -79.04
CA ARG A 4 -0.25 -143.17 -77.94
C ARG A 4 -0.20 -141.63 -78.03
N ARG A 5 -0.73 -140.96 -77.01
CA ARG A 5 -0.72 -139.49 -76.86
C ARG A 5 0.61 -139.03 -76.26
N SER A 6 1.26 -138.05 -76.89
CA SER A 6 2.54 -137.49 -76.49
C SER A 6 2.47 -136.70 -75.16
N VAL A 7 3.19 -137.21 -74.16
CA VAL A 7 3.37 -136.67 -72.80
C VAL A 7 4.10 -135.31 -72.77
N TRP A 8 4.73 -134.93 -73.88
CA TRP A 8 5.57 -133.73 -74.00
C TRP A 8 4.77 -132.41 -73.89
N SER A 9 3.48 -132.41 -74.26
CA SER A 9 2.60 -131.23 -74.17
C SER A 9 2.19 -130.85 -72.74
N ARG A 10 2.21 -131.81 -71.79
CA ARG A 10 1.83 -131.56 -70.38
C ARG A 10 2.95 -130.91 -69.57
N ILE A 11 4.20 -131.25 -69.87
CA ILE A 11 5.38 -130.63 -69.24
C ILE A 11 5.50 -129.17 -69.68
N TRP A 12 5.25 -128.88 -70.97
CA TRP A 12 5.26 -127.53 -71.51
C TRP A 12 4.15 -126.65 -70.90
N GLY A 13 2.95 -127.20 -70.68
CA GLY A 13 1.85 -126.49 -70.02
C GLY A 13 2.12 -126.15 -68.55
N PHE A 14 2.78 -127.05 -67.79
CA PHE A 14 3.16 -126.80 -66.41
C PHE A 14 4.23 -125.70 -66.30
N PHE A 15 5.21 -125.70 -67.21
CA PHE A 15 6.23 -124.66 -67.32
C PHE A 15 5.60 -123.29 -67.61
N TRP A 16 4.62 -123.25 -68.52
CA TRP A 16 3.88 -122.02 -68.83
C TRP A 16 3.03 -121.51 -67.65
N GLY A 17 2.45 -122.43 -66.87
CA GLY A 17 1.74 -122.10 -65.63
C GLY A 17 2.65 -121.50 -64.56
N LEU A 18 3.85 -122.07 -64.38
CA LEU A 18 4.86 -121.56 -63.45
C LEU A 18 5.35 -120.17 -63.85
N ILE A 19 5.58 -119.94 -65.15
CA ILE A 19 5.93 -118.62 -65.69
C ILE A 19 4.82 -117.61 -65.41
N LYS A 20 3.55 -117.95 -65.64
CA LYS A 20 2.41 -117.09 -65.32
C LYS A 20 2.33 -116.74 -63.83
N LEU A 21 2.60 -117.70 -62.94
CA LEU A 21 2.58 -117.48 -61.50
C LEU A 21 3.71 -116.56 -61.04
N ILE A 22 4.94 -116.79 -61.54
CA ILE A 22 6.08 -115.91 -61.27
C ILE A 22 5.81 -114.50 -61.81
N LEU A 23 5.21 -114.38 -62.99
CA LEU A 23 4.82 -113.09 -63.57
C LEU A 23 3.77 -112.38 -62.72
N ALA A 24 2.72 -113.09 -62.27
CA ALA A 24 1.69 -112.52 -61.40
C ALA A 24 2.28 -112.03 -60.07
N LEU A 25 3.20 -112.80 -59.48
CA LEU A 25 3.88 -112.46 -58.25
C LEU A 25 4.85 -111.29 -58.44
N ALA A 26 5.53 -111.23 -59.59
CA ALA A 26 6.35 -110.09 -59.99
C ALA A 26 5.51 -108.82 -60.21
N VAL A 27 4.29 -108.93 -60.75
CA VAL A 27 3.36 -107.80 -60.92
C VAL A 27 2.86 -107.30 -59.55
N ILE A 28 2.50 -108.20 -58.64
CA ILE A 28 2.10 -107.82 -57.27
C ILE A 28 3.26 -107.16 -56.53
N ALA A 29 4.49 -107.71 -56.64
CA ALA A 29 5.68 -107.12 -56.06
C ALA A 29 5.99 -105.75 -56.68
N ALA A 30 5.88 -105.60 -58.01
CA ALA A 30 6.05 -104.34 -58.71
C ALA A 30 5.00 -103.30 -58.32
N LEU A 31 3.74 -103.70 -58.11
CA LEU A 31 2.68 -102.84 -57.59
C LEU A 31 2.95 -102.44 -56.14
N GLY A 32 3.40 -103.36 -55.29
CA GLY A 32 3.78 -103.05 -53.91
C GLY A 32 4.94 -102.06 -53.84
N VAL A 33 5.97 -102.27 -54.67
CA VAL A 33 7.09 -101.33 -54.85
C VAL A 33 6.58 -100.00 -55.39
N GLY A 34 5.70 -100.00 -56.40
CA GLY A 34 5.11 -98.80 -56.98
C GLY A 34 4.29 -97.97 -55.98
N ILE A 35 3.50 -98.62 -55.13
CA ILE A 35 2.73 -97.96 -54.06
C ILE A 35 3.65 -97.45 -52.95
N TYR A 36 4.67 -98.23 -52.56
CA TYR A 36 5.63 -97.83 -51.52
C TYR A 36 6.46 -96.62 -51.97
N TYR A 37 7.07 -96.69 -53.16
CA TYR A 37 7.85 -95.57 -53.70
C TYR A 37 6.96 -94.41 -54.14
N GLY A 38 5.76 -94.67 -54.64
CA GLY A 38 4.78 -93.63 -54.98
C GLY A 38 4.28 -92.89 -53.75
N GLY A 39 3.99 -93.61 -52.66
CA GLY A 39 3.63 -93.02 -51.36
C GLY A 39 4.79 -92.23 -50.75
N LEU A 40 6.02 -92.75 -50.84
CA LEU A 40 7.22 -92.08 -50.37
C LEU A 40 7.50 -90.80 -51.18
N TYR A 41 7.37 -90.87 -52.51
CA TYR A 41 7.54 -89.71 -53.40
C TYR A 41 6.44 -88.66 -53.19
N ALA A 42 5.18 -89.07 -53.02
CA ALA A 42 4.08 -88.16 -52.70
C ALA A 42 4.24 -87.53 -51.29
N TYR A 43 4.74 -88.28 -50.31
CA TYR A 43 5.02 -87.77 -48.97
C TYR A 43 6.10 -86.69 -48.99
N TYR A 44 7.23 -86.94 -49.68
CA TYR A 44 8.30 -85.94 -49.81
C TYR A 44 7.96 -84.79 -50.76
N GLY A 45 7.19 -85.06 -51.83
CA GLY A 45 6.86 -84.06 -52.85
C GLY A 45 5.67 -83.15 -52.48
N LEU A 46 4.67 -83.66 -51.76
CA LEU A 46 3.42 -82.92 -51.48
C LEU A 46 3.21 -82.65 -49.98
N LEU A 47 3.46 -83.60 -49.08
CA LEU A 47 3.15 -83.40 -47.65
C LEU A 47 4.24 -82.61 -46.91
N ALA A 48 5.52 -82.85 -47.21
CA ALA A 48 6.64 -82.11 -46.62
C ALA A 48 6.54 -80.57 -46.79
N PRO A 49 6.25 -80.02 -48.00
CA PRO A 49 6.09 -78.57 -48.17
C PRO A 49 4.84 -78.03 -47.47
N ILE A 50 3.77 -78.81 -47.33
CA ILE A 50 2.57 -78.39 -46.58
C ILE A 50 2.91 -78.20 -45.09
N HIS A 51 3.69 -79.11 -44.50
CA HIS A 51 4.13 -78.99 -43.11
C HIS A 51 5.06 -77.79 -42.88
N SER A 52 6.01 -77.52 -43.78
CA SER A 52 6.87 -76.33 -43.68
C SER A 52 6.08 -75.03 -43.85
N ASN A 53 5.15 -74.99 -44.82
CA ASN A 53 4.29 -73.83 -45.05
C ASN A 53 3.35 -73.59 -43.86
N THR A 54 2.80 -74.64 -43.27
CA THR A 54 1.93 -74.54 -42.08
C THR A 54 2.70 -73.97 -40.89
N ASN A 55 3.96 -74.36 -40.69
CA ASN A 55 4.80 -73.82 -39.62
C ASN A 55 5.21 -72.37 -39.89
N ALA A 56 5.55 -72.02 -41.14
CA ALA A 56 5.86 -70.65 -41.54
C ALA A 56 4.67 -69.70 -41.33
N ILE A 57 3.45 -70.13 -41.73
CA ILE A 57 2.23 -69.36 -41.50
C ILE A 57 1.97 -69.14 -40.01
N ARG A 58 2.16 -70.17 -39.17
CA ARG A 58 2.02 -70.02 -37.71
C ARG A 58 3.03 -69.05 -37.10
N LEU A 59 4.27 -69.04 -37.58
CA LEU A 59 5.29 -68.08 -37.13
C LEU A 59 4.91 -66.66 -37.55
N LEU A 60 4.57 -66.46 -38.83
CA LEU A 60 4.11 -65.16 -39.33
C LEU A 60 2.87 -64.64 -38.58
N GLN A 61 1.94 -65.52 -38.22
CA GLN A 61 0.77 -65.15 -37.41
C GLN A 61 1.19 -64.66 -36.01
N ARG A 62 2.11 -65.36 -35.34
CA ARG A 62 2.63 -64.93 -34.03
C ARG A 62 3.39 -63.61 -34.12
N ASP A 63 4.23 -63.45 -35.14
CA ASP A 63 4.99 -62.22 -35.36
C ASP A 63 4.05 -61.03 -35.63
N LEU A 64 2.98 -61.26 -36.39
CA LEU A 64 1.96 -60.26 -36.66
C LEU A 64 1.14 -59.91 -35.42
N GLU A 65 0.79 -60.90 -34.59
CA GLU A 65 0.14 -60.67 -33.29
C GLU A 65 1.03 -59.88 -32.33
N ALA A 66 2.33 -60.25 -32.25
CA ALA A 66 3.31 -59.54 -31.44
C ALA A 66 3.51 -58.10 -31.92
N ALA A 67 3.67 -57.88 -33.23
CA ALA A 67 3.79 -56.55 -33.80
C ALA A 67 2.54 -55.70 -33.55
N ARG A 68 1.33 -56.29 -33.66
CA ARG A 68 0.08 -55.58 -33.32
C ARG A 68 0.01 -55.18 -31.85
N GLN A 69 0.47 -56.04 -30.95
CA GLN A 69 0.53 -55.72 -29.51
C GLN A 69 1.54 -54.61 -29.24
N GLU A 70 2.73 -54.68 -29.83
CA GLU A 70 3.76 -53.66 -29.71
C GLU A 70 3.28 -52.30 -30.22
N PHE A 71 2.68 -52.24 -31.42
CA PHE A 71 2.07 -51.02 -31.93
C PHE A 71 0.95 -50.50 -31.04
N GLY A 72 0.12 -51.38 -30.47
CA GLY A 72 -0.92 -50.99 -29.51
C GLY A 72 -0.34 -50.34 -28.25
N HIS A 73 0.74 -50.91 -27.70
CA HIS A 73 1.43 -50.35 -26.54
C HIS A 73 2.13 -49.02 -26.86
N GLU A 74 2.78 -48.91 -28.03
CA GLU A 74 3.42 -47.66 -28.44
C GLU A 74 2.41 -46.53 -28.65
N LEU A 75 1.24 -46.82 -29.25
CA LEU A 75 0.16 -45.85 -29.42
C LEU A 75 -0.37 -45.39 -28.06
N GLN A 76 -0.65 -46.32 -27.16
CA GLN A 76 -1.10 -45.98 -25.81
C GLN A 76 -0.07 -45.10 -25.07
N ALA A 77 1.21 -45.45 -25.13
CA ALA A 77 2.27 -44.67 -24.50
C ALA A 77 2.42 -43.26 -25.12
N ARG A 78 2.13 -43.11 -26.41
CA ARG A 78 2.10 -41.80 -27.08
C ARG A 78 0.88 -40.98 -26.69
N ASP A 79 -0.29 -41.60 -26.61
CA ASP A 79 -1.52 -40.92 -26.18
C ASP A 79 -1.39 -40.40 -24.74
N GLU A 80 -0.81 -41.21 -23.84
CA GLU A 80 -0.50 -40.80 -22.47
C GLU A 80 0.47 -39.60 -22.43
N ARG A 81 1.51 -39.60 -23.27
CA ARG A 81 2.45 -38.47 -23.38
C ARG A 81 1.78 -37.22 -23.97
N LEU A 82 0.92 -37.38 -24.96
CA LEU A 82 0.17 -36.26 -25.56
C LEU A 82 -0.75 -35.63 -24.52
N ALA A 83 -1.52 -36.43 -23.78
CA ALA A 83 -2.36 -35.93 -22.69
C ALA A 83 -1.55 -35.20 -21.60
N GLN A 84 -0.36 -35.70 -21.27
CA GLN A 84 0.54 -35.02 -20.33
C GLN A 84 1.04 -33.67 -20.87
N LEU A 85 1.43 -33.61 -22.15
CA LEU A 85 1.90 -32.38 -22.79
C LEU A 85 0.77 -31.35 -22.91
N GLU A 86 -0.44 -31.77 -23.26
CA GLU A 86 -1.64 -30.92 -23.28
C GLU A 86 -1.89 -30.32 -21.90
N GLY A 87 -1.86 -31.13 -20.84
CA GLY A 87 -2.00 -30.64 -19.46
C GLY A 87 -0.89 -29.66 -19.04
N GLN A 88 0.35 -29.84 -19.53
CA GLN A 88 1.43 -28.89 -19.29
C GLN A 88 1.22 -27.57 -20.04
N LEU A 89 0.72 -27.62 -21.28
CA LEU A 89 0.39 -26.43 -22.07
C LEU A 89 -0.73 -25.61 -21.41
N ASP A 90 -1.76 -26.28 -20.90
CA ASP A 90 -2.84 -25.61 -20.17
C ASP A 90 -2.31 -24.90 -18.92
N GLN A 91 -1.42 -25.56 -18.16
CA GLN A 91 -0.77 -24.95 -17.00
C GLN A 91 0.12 -23.75 -17.36
N LEU A 92 0.86 -23.83 -18.47
CA LEU A 92 1.69 -22.71 -18.94
C LEU A 92 0.82 -21.53 -19.39
N THR A 93 -0.29 -21.80 -20.07
CA THR A 93 -1.25 -20.78 -20.51
C THR A 93 -1.87 -20.07 -19.30
N ALA A 94 -2.33 -20.83 -18.30
CA ALA A 94 -2.86 -20.25 -17.05
C ALA A 94 -1.82 -19.43 -16.28
N ARG A 95 -0.54 -19.85 -16.29
CA ARG A 95 0.55 -19.07 -15.69
C ARG A 95 0.81 -17.77 -16.45
N GLN A 96 0.77 -17.81 -17.78
CA GLN A 96 0.96 -16.65 -18.64
C GLN A 96 -0.13 -15.60 -18.38
N GLU A 97 -1.40 -16.02 -18.33
CA GLU A 97 -2.52 -15.16 -17.96
C GLU A 97 -2.35 -14.55 -16.55
N GLY A 98 -1.83 -15.34 -15.60
CA GLY A 98 -1.51 -14.87 -14.25
C GLY A 98 -0.41 -13.81 -14.24
N ILE A 99 0.61 -13.94 -15.09
CA ILE A 99 1.69 -12.95 -15.23
C ILE A 99 1.13 -11.66 -15.82
N GLU A 100 0.35 -11.73 -16.90
CA GLU A 100 -0.26 -10.55 -17.53
C GLU A 100 -1.19 -9.79 -16.55
N ALA A 101 -1.94 -10.52 -15.73
CA ALA A 101 -2.75 -9.91 -14.68
C ALA A 101 -1.91 -9.22 -13.59
N LEU A 102 -0.75 -9.77 -13.24
CA LEU A 102 0.18 -9.15 -12.28
C LEU A 102 0.86 -7.92 -12.87
N GLU A 103 1.27 -7.96 -14.14
CA GLU A 103 1.82 -6.81 -14.86
C GLU A 103 0.82 -5.66 -14.93
N GLY A 104 -0.46 -5.96 -15.21
CA GLY A 104 -1.53 -4.97 -15.18
C GLY A 104 -1.71 -4.32 -13.80
N LYS A 105 -1.68 -5.12 -12.73
CA LYS A 105 -1.72 -4.60 -11.35
C LYS A 105 -0.50 -3.76 -11.00
N LEU A 106 0.68 -4.15 -11.44
CA LEU A 106 1.91 -3.40 -11.20
C LEU A 106 1.88 -2.03 -11.92
N ALA A 107 1.36 -1.99 -13.15
CA ALA A 107 1.15 -0.75 -13.88
C ALA A 107 0.16 0.19 -13.18
N ASP A 108 -0.99 -0.33 -12.70
CA ASP A 108 -1.96 0.45 -11.92
C ASP A 108 -1.34 1.00 -10.62
N GLN A 109 -0.60 0.16 -9.89
CA GLN A 109 0.12 0.59 -8.69
C GLN A 109 1.15 1.67 -9.00
N GLY A 110 1.90 1.55 -10.10
CA GLY A 110 2.85 2.57 -10.55
C GLY A 110 2.17 3.91 -10.82
N GLN A 111 1.01 3.91 -11.48
CA GLN A 111 0.22 5.13 -11.71
C GLN A 111 -0.29 5.75 -10.40
N ARG A 112 -0.75 4.92 -9.46
CA ARG A 112 -1.20 5.39 -8.14
C ARG A 112 -0.07 5.99 -7.32
N ILE A 113 1.12 5.41 -7.38
CA ILE A 113 2.31 5.96 -6.71
C ILE A 113 2.66 7.32 -7.30
N ALA A 114 2.72 7.44 -8.63
CA ALA A 114 3.02 8.72 -9.29
C ALA A 114 2.01 9.83 -8.91
N ALA A 115 0.71 9.50 -8.86
CA ALA A 115 -0.32 10.45 -8.44
C ALA A 115 -0.19 10.86 -6.96
N LEU A 116 0.21 9.93 -6.08
CA LEU A 116 0.47 10.22 -4.68
C LEU A 116 1.71 11.10 -4.51
N GLU A 117 2.77 10.86 -5.27
CA GLU A 117 3.98 11.70 -5.26
C GLU A 117 3.68 13.14 -5.70
N GLU A 118 2.86 13.33 -6.74
CA GLU A 118 2.41 14.65 -7.19
C GLU A 118 1.58 15.36 -6.10
N THR A 119 0.66 14.63 -5.47
CA THR A 119 -0.16 15.17 -4.37
C THR A 119 0.70 15.57 -3.17
N LEU A 120 1.71 14.76 -2.84
CA LEU A 120 2.64 15.05 -1.73
C LEU A 120 3.46 16.31 -2.02
N ALA A 121 3.99 16.45 -3.24
CA ALA A 121 4.75 17.63 -3.65
C ALA A 121 3.91 18.90 -3.55
N ALA A 122 2.66 18.87 -4.03
CA ALA A 122 1.73 20.01 -3.92
C ALA A 122 1.40 20.35 -2.45
N ALA A 123 1.29 19.35 -1.58
CA ALA A 123 1.06 19.56 -0.15
C ALA A 123 2.27 20.21 0.55
N ASP A 124 3.49 19.80 0.21
CA ASP A 124 4.72 20.38 0.75
C ASP A 124 4.90 21.84 0.30
N GLU A 125 4.58 22.17 -0.95
CA GLU A 125 4.55 23.55 -1.44
C GLU A 125 3.52 24.39 -0.66
N GLY A 126 2.32 23.85 -0.46
CA GLY A 126 1.27 24.51 0.32
C GLY A 126 1.64 24.73 1.79
N LEU A 127 2.34 23.79 2.42
CA LEU A 127 2.87 23.94 3.78
C LEU A 127 3.91 25.06 3.85
N THR A 128 4.83 25.10 2.90
CA THR A 128 5.86 26.14 2.82
C THR A 128 5.24 27.53 2.67
N GLU A 129 4.20 27.67 1.85
CA GLU A 129 3.48 28.94 1.69
C GLU A 129 2.74 29.35 2.98
N LEU A 130 2.12 28.40 3.68
CA LEU A 130 1.46 28.66 4.96
C LEU A 130 2.45 29.08 6.05
N GLU A 131 3.61 28.45 6.12
CA GLU A 131 4.67 28.82 7.06
C GLU A 131 5.17 30.24 6.80
N ALA A 132 5.39 30.61 5.55
CA ALA A 132 5.78 31.97 5.18
C ALA A 132 4.70 32.99 5.59
N ARG A 133 3.42 32.72 5.29
CA ARG A 133 2.32 33.60 5.71
C ARG A 133 2.19 33.75 7.21
N LEU A 134 2.45 32.68 7.97
CA LEU A 134 2.43 32.74 9.44
C LEU A 134 3.59 33.57 9.99
N ALA A 135 4.77 33.49 9.38
CA ALA A 135 5.90 34.33 9.75
C ALA A 135 5.58 35.82 9.49
N ASP A 136 5.08 36.15 8.30
CA ASP A 136 4.68 37.51 7.94
C ASP A 136 3.62 38.07 8.90
N LEU A 137 2.58 37.27 9.19
CA LEU A 137 1.50 37.70 10.09
C LEU A 137 1.99 37.90 11.53
N THR A 138 2.97 37.11 11.97
CA THR A 138 3.58 37.27 13.29
C THR A 138 4.38 38.58 13.36
N GLU A 139 5.13 38.91 12.31
CA GLU A 139 5.84 40.19 12.21
C GLU A 139 4.87 41.37 12.20
N GLU A 140 3.80 41.31 11.39
CA GLU A 140 2.74 42.34 11.38
C GLU A 140 2.09 42.53 12.76
N MET A 141 1.86 41.43 13.50
CA MET A 141 1.29 41.49 14.85
C MET A 141 2.25 42.16 15.84
N ASP A 142 3.55 41.86 15.76
CA ASP A 142 4.57 42.47 16.62
C ASP A 142 4.73 43.96 16.31
N GLU A 143 4.74 44.35 15.02
CA GLU A 143 4.75 45.75 14.60
C GLU A 143 3.53 46.50 15.10
N LEU A 144 2.33 45.95 14.93
CA LEU A 144 1.09 46.57 15.40
C LEU A 144 1.05 46.67 16.94
N ALA A 145 1.55 45.66 17.64
CA ALA A 145 1.67 45.70 19.09
C ALA A 145 2.59 46.85 19.55
N ALA A 146 3.72 47.04 18.87
CA ALA A 146 4.63 48.15 19.12
C ALA A 146 3.99 49.51 18.77
N GLU A 147 3.30 49.60 17.65
CA GLU A 147 2.60 50.81 17.20
C GLU A 147 1.51 51.23 18.19
N VAL A 148 0.82 50.29 18.83
CA VAL A 148 -0.23 50.59 19.83
C VAL A 148 0.37 50.89 21.22
N ALA A 149 1.52 50.32 21.57
CA ALA A 149 2.13 50.50 22.89
C ALA A 149 2.61 51.94 23.15
N ALA A 150 3.23 52.58 22.15
CA ALA A 150 3.78 53.93 22.32
C ALA A 150 2.68 55.00 22.53
N PRO A 151 1.62 55.09 21.70
CA PRO A 151 0.50 55.99 21.93
C PRO A 151 -0.21 55.73 23.26
N ARG A 152 -0.34 54.46 23.68
CA ARG A 152 -0.96 54.13 24.97
C ARG A 152 -0.22 54.76 26.14
N THR A 153 1.11 54.69 26.12
CA THR A 153 1.97 55.32 27.14
C THR A 153 1.82 56.84 27.12
N GLU A 154 1.82 57.46 25.94
CA GLU A 154 1.64 58.90 25.82
C GLU A 154 0.26 59.38 26.26
N VAL A 155 -0.81 58.63 25.96
CA VAL A 155 -2.16 58.94 26.42
C VAL A 155 -2.25 58.91 27.94
N VAL A 156 -1.64 57.90 28.59
CA VAL A 156 -1.57 57.82 30.06
C VAL A 156 -0.80 59.03 30.62
N ARG A 157 0.37 59.34 30.06
CA ARG A 157 1.19 60.49 30.46
C ARG A 157 0.40 61.81 30.36
N LEU A 158 -0.26 62.05 29.24
CA LEU A 158 -1.08 63.24 29.01
C LEU A 158 -2.28 63.30 29.96
N ARG A 159 -2.90 62.16 30.27
CA ARG A 159 -4.02 62.08 31.21
C ARG A 159 -3.58 62.43 32.63
N VAL A 160 -2.47 61.88 33.10
CA VAL A 160 -1.88 62.22 34.42
C VAL A 160 -1.55 63.71 34.50
N ARG A 161 -0.90 64.27 33.48
CA ARG A 161 -0.60 65.72 33.43
C ARG A 161 -1.85 66.58 33.50
N THR A 162 -2.93 66.18 32.82
CA THR A 162 -4.21 66.90 32.86
C THR A 162 -4.84 66.87 34.26
N LEU A 163 -4.77 65.71 34.94
CA LEU A 163 -5.26 65.56 36.32
C LEU A 163 -4.44 66.38 37.31
N LEU A 164 -3.11 66.42 37.16
CA LEU A 164 -2.24 67.25 37.98
C LEU A 164 -2.50 68.76 37.77
N LEU A 165 -2.76 69.19 36.52
CA LEU A 165 -3.18 70.57 36.24
C LEU A 165 -4.53 70.90 36.90
N GLN A 166 -5.47 69.96 36.89
CA GLN A 166 -6.75 70.10 37.59
C GLN A 166 -6.53 70.24 39.11
N ALA A 167 -5.67 69.40 39.70
CA ALA A 167 -5.31 69.47 41.12
C ALA A 167 -4.62 70.81 41.47
N SER A 168 -3.71 71.30 40.63
CA SER A 168 -3.06 72.61 40.80
C SER A 168 -4.09 73.76 40.75
N SER A 169 -5.06 73.69 39.83
CA SER A 169 -6.16 74.65 39.75
C SER A 169 -7.04 74.64 41.01
N GLN A 170 -7.35 73.46 41.55
CA GLN A 170 -8.11 73.30 42.80
C GLN A 170 -7.35 73.88 44.00
N ALA A 171 -6.04 73.61 44.11
CA ALA A 171 -5.18 74.19 45.14
C ALA A 171 -5.13 75.73 45.05
N LEU A 172 -5.01 76.30 43.84
CA LEU A 172 -5.04 77.74 43.61
C LEU A 172 -6.38 78.38 44.02
N LYS A 173 -7.51 77.73 43.68
CA LYS A 173 -8.84 78.19 44.10
C LYS A 173 -8.97 78.17 45.62
N ALA A 174 -8.58 77.07 46.26
CA ALA A 174 -8.62 76.96 47.71
C ALA A 174 -7.73 78.00 48.40
N ARG A 175 -6.56 78.31 47.84
CA ARG A 175 -5.69 79.39 48.32
C ARG A 175 -6.39 80.74 48.23
N MET A 176 -7.05 81.04 47.12
CA MET A 176 -7.84 82.26 46.97
C MET A 176 -8.96 82.35 48.03
N ARG A 177 -9.62 81.22 48.35
CA ARG A 177 -10.64 81.18 49.42
C ARG A 177 -10.07 81.47 50.81
N LEU A 178 -8.87 80.98 51.11
CA LEU A 178 -8.18 81.30 52.37
C LEU A 178 -7.85 82.80 52.46
N VAL A 179 -7.35 83.41 51.38
CA VAL A 179 -7.07 84.86 51.32
C VAL A 179 -8.35 85.69 51.50
N GLN A 180 -9.50 85.20 51.01
CA GLN A 180 -10.82 85.80 51.23
C GLN A 180 -11.40 85.56 52.64
N ASN A 181 -10.62 84.98 53.55
CA ASN A 181 -11.03 84.62 54.91
C ASN A 181 -12.23 83.66 54.94
N ASN A 182 -12.28 82.72 53.99
CA ASN A 182 -13.33 81.71 53.89
C ASN A 182 -12.74 80.27 53.89
N PRO A 183 -12.37 79.74 55.06
CA PRO A 183 -11.73 78.43 55.17
C PRO A 183 -12.68 77.25 54.90
N GLY A 184 -14.00 77.43 55.09
CA GLY A 184 -14.99 76.39 54.77
C GLY A 184 -15.01 76.06 53.28
N LEU A 185 -15.07 77.10 52.43
CA LEU A 185 -15.00 76.92 50.98
C LEU A 185 -13.61 76.43 50.53
N ALA A 186 -12.54 76.83 51.22
CA ALA A 186 -11.20 76.31 50.92
C ALA A 186 -11.11 74.79 51.10
N LYS A 187 -11.71 74.25 52.17
CA LYS A 187 -11.79 72.80 52.40
C LYS A 187 -12.65 72.10 51.37
N GLU A 188 -13.76 72.70 50.96
CA GLU A 188 -14.62 72.15 49.92
C GLU A 188 -13.86 72.01 48.60
N GLU A 189 -13.12 73.05 48.18
CA GLU A 189 -12.29 73.03 46.96
C GLU A 189 -11.16 72.00 47.04
N LEU A 190 -10.50 71.85 48.20
CA LEU A 190 -9.49 70.81 48.44
C LEU A 190 -10.09 69.40 48.49
N GLY A 191 -11.31 69.25 48.99
CA GLY A 191 -12.02 67.96 49.00
C GLY A 191 -12.30 67.41 47.59
N LEU A 192 -12.38 68.31 46.59
CA LEU A 192 -12.51 67.93 45.18
C LEU A 192 -11.20 67.38 44.57
N MET A 193 -10.07 67.48 45.26
CA MET A 193 -8.78 66.93 44.79
C MET A 193 -8.67 65.43 45.06
N GLU A 194 -9.30 64.91 46.10
CA GLU A 194 -9.26 63.49 46.47
C GLU A 194 -9.61 62.53 45.31
N PRO A 195 -10.72 62.72 44.57
CA PRO A 195 -11.03 61.86 43.41
C PRO A 195 -10.04 62.05 42.25
N THR A 196 -9.43 63.23 42.13
CA THR A 196 -8.41 63.53 41.10
C THR A 196 -7.12 62.77 41.39
N LEU A 197 -6.68 62.76 42.65
CA LEU A 197 -5.51 62.01 43.12
C LEU A 197 -5.77 60.49 43.04
N GLU A 198 -7.00 60.04 43.29
CA GLU A 198 -7.37 58.64 43.06
C GLU A 198 -7.24 58.23 41.59
N ALA A 199 -7.69 59.09 40.69
CA ALA A 199 -7.57 58.84 39.26
C ALA A 199 -6.10 58.78 38.80
N ILE A 200 -5.21 59.58 39.38
CA ILE A 200 -3.77 59.52 39.11
C ILE A 200 -3.18 58.18 39.58
N ALA A 201 -3.52 57.73 40.80
CA ALA A 201 -3.06 56.44 41.32
C ALA A 201 -3.48 55.27 40.42
N ARG A 202 -4.73 55.29 39.93
CA ARG A 202 -5.27 54.25 39.04
C ARG A 202 -4.60 54.21 37.66
N LEU A 203 -3.98 55.31 37.22
CA LEU A 203 -3.29 55.41 35.93
C LEU A 203 -1.83 54.96 35.99
N GLY A 204 -1.33 54.57 37.17
CA GLY A 204 0.00 53.96 37.35
C GLY A 204 1.00 54.83 38.11
N ASP A 205 0.63 56.03 38.55
CA ASP A 205 1.49 56.92 39.35
C ASP A 205 1.02 56.94 40.82
N GLU A 206 1.09 55.76 41.44
CA GLU A 206 0.58 55.55 42.79
C GLU A 206 1.43 56.27 43.85
N GLU A 207 2.74 56.39 43.62
CA GLU A 207 3.67 57.06 44.52
C GLU A 207 3.38 58.55 44.62
N THR A 208 3.36 59.25 43.49
CA THR A 208 3.02 60.69 43.45
C THR A 208 1.62 60.95 44.01
N ALA A 209 0.63 60.11 43.66
CA ALA A 209 -0.72 60.25 44.19
C ALA A 209 -0.78 60.06 45.73
N ARG A 210 0.01 59.14 46.27
CA ARG A 210 0.08 58.87 47.71
C ARG A 210 0.73 60.02 48.47
N GLU A 211 1.82 60.58 47.94
CA GLU A 211 2.50 61.73 48.50
C GLU A 211 1.59 62.98 48.53
N LEU A 212 0.95 63.28 47.39
CA LEU A 212 0.04 64.42 47.28
C LEU A 212 -1.19 64.28 48.18
N ARG A 213 -1.70 63.07 48.39
CA ARG A 213 -2.79 62.80 49.35
C ARG A 213 -2.36 63.01 50.80
N ALA A 214 -1.18 62.53 51.15
CA ALA A 214 -0.63 62.73 52.50
C ALA A 214 -0.48 64.23 52.78
N ARG A 215 0.02 64.99 51.79
CA ARG A 215 0.11 66.45 51.89
C ARG A 215 -1.26 67.12 51.96
N LEU A 216 -2.20 66.75 51.09
CA LEU A 216 -3.57 67.26 51.11
C LEU A 216 -4.24 67.09 52.48
N SER A 217 -4.07 65.92 53.09
CA SER A 217 -4.57 65.63 54.45
C SER A 217 -3.92 66.52 55.51
N ALA A 218 -2.61 66.74 55.42
CA ALA A 218 -1.89 67.67 56.30
C ALA A 218 -2.39 69.13 56.14
N THR A 219 -2.58 69.59 54.90
CA THR A 219 -3.13 70.92 54.60
C THR A 219 -4.55 71.08 55.13
N LEU A 220 -5.43 70.09 54.94
CA LEU A 220 -6.79 70.12 55.47
C LEU A 220 -6.81 70.22 57.01
N LYS A 221 -5.97 69.43 57.68
CA LYS A 221 -5.80 69.49 59.13
C LYS A 221 -5.28 70.86 59.60
N ALA A 222 -4.33 71.46 58.89
CA ALA A 222 -3.84 72.80 59.20
C ALA A 222 -4.95 73.86 59.08
N ILE A 223 -5.86 73.74 58.10
CA ILE A 223 -7.03 74.63 57.97
C ILE A 223 -8.02 74.43 59.12
N ASP A 224 -8.19 73.21 59.66
CA ASP A 224 -9.00 72.96 60.86
C ASP A 224 -8.40 73.61 62.13
N GLU A 225 -7.10 73.46 62.33
CA GLU A 225 -6.43 73.92 63.54
C GLU A 225 -6.20 75.43 63.56
N ASN A 226 -5.72 76.00 62.45
CA ASN A 226 -5.49 77.44 62.32
C ASN A 226 -5.58 77.92 60.86
N PRO A 227 -6.78 78.35 60.42
CA PRO A 227 -7.03 78.83 59.05
C PRO A 227 -6.05 79.89 58.53
N PHE A 228 -5.55 80.77 59.41
CA PHE A 228 -4.68 81.88 59.02
C PHE A 228 -3.22 81.46 58.82
N VAL A 229 -2.78 80.35 59.44
CA VAL A 229 -1.42 79.81 59.32
C VAL A 229 -1.35 78.72 58.24
N ALA A 230 -2.51 78.15 57.85
CA ALA A 230 -2.61 77.12 56.82
C ALA A 230 -2.18 77.55 55.39
N SER A 231 -1.89 78.84 55.17
CA SER A 231 -1.39 79.32 53.88
C SER A 231 -0.03 78.72 53.51
N GLU A 232 0.83 78.44 54.50
CA GLU A 232 2.16 77.86 54.26
C GLU A 232 2.06 76.40 53.79
N GLU A 233 1.24 75.59 54.46
CA GLU A 233 0.97 74.20 54.05
C GLU A 233 0.26 74.11 52.69
N MET A 234 -0.55 75.12 52.34
CA MET A 234 -1.16 75.21 51.02
C MET A 234 -0.12 75.51 49.93
N ASP A 235 0.83 76.40 50.21
CA ASP A 235 1.91 76.72 49.27
C ASP A 235 2.81 75.51 49.04
N ILE A 236 3.10 74.72 50.09
CA ILE A 236 3.84 73.46 49.97
C ILE A 236 3.07 72.45 49.09
N LEU A 237 1.77 72.25 49.34
CA LEU A 237 0.93 71.38 48.50
C LEU A 237 0.94 71.81 47.03
N TRP A 238 0.79 73.10 46.76
CA TRP A 238 0.82 73.63 45.40
C TRP A 238 2.20 73.42 44.72
N HIS A 239 3.29 73.63 45.46
CA HIS A 239 4.64 73.37 44.98
C HIS A 239 4.89 71.90 44.66
N GLU A 240 4.42 70.97 45.50
CA GLU A 240 4.56 69.53 45.25
C GLU A 240 3.77 69.09 43.99
N ILE A 241 2.58 69.65 43.76
CA ILE A 241 1.80 69.39 42.53
C ILE A 241 2.52 69.92 41.29
N ASN A 242 3.13 71.10 41.37
CA ASN A 242 3.87 71.67 40.25
C ASN A 242 5.19 70.93 39.98
N ALA A 243 5.87 70.47 41.02
CA ALA A 243 7.04 69.61 40.90
C ALA A 243 6.67 68.31 40.16
N ALA A 244 5.52 67.70 40.50
CA ALA A 244 4.98 66.54 39.78
C ALA A 244 4.58 66.84 38.32
N LEU A 245 4.26 68.10 37.98
CA LEU A 245 4.03 68.55 36.61
C LEU A 245 5.32 68.82 35.82
N GLY A 246 6.47 68.88 36.50
CA GLY A 246 7.77 69.25 35.93
C GLY A 246 7.98 70.76 35.75
N PHE A 247 7.33 71.59 36.59
CA PHE A 247 7.50 73.05 36.62
C PHE A 247 8.32 73.53 37.83
#